data_AF-A0A354BLW0-F1
#
_entry.id   AF-A0A354BLW0-F1
#
_cell.length_a   1.000
_cell.length_b   1.000
_cell.length_c   1.000
_cell.angle_alpha   90.00
_cell.angle_beta   90.00
_cell.angle_gamma   90.00
#
_symmetry.space_group_name_H-M   'P 1'
#
loop_
_entity.id
_entity.type
_entity.pdbx_description
1 polymer ?
#
loop_
_entity_poly.entity_id
_entity_poly.type
_entity_poly.pdbx_seq_one_letter_code
_entity_poly.pdbx_strand_id
1 'polypeptide(L)'
;LAVRLNGKGLCDVQDFYGGQRDLNEKVIRVLHGLSFIEDPTRVFRAIRFETRFGFHLGKDTAALIAGVVKMNLFHRLSGHRLLEELKLLFSEREP
;
A
#
# COMPACT_ATOMS: atom_id res chain seq x y z
N LEU A 1 3.93 -5.96 -9.87
CA LEU A 1 4.19 -5.89 -11.33
C LEU A 1 5.69 -5.80 -11.54
N ALA A 2 6.20 -6.47 -12.57
CA ALA A 2 7.57 -6.30 -13.02
C ALA A 2 7.59 -6.24 -14.55
N VAL A 3 8.59 -5.60 -15.14
CA VAL A 3 8.80 -5.57 -16.59
C VAL A 3 10.11 -6.29 -16.90
N ARG A 4 10.08 -7.27 -17.81
CA ARG A 4 11.28 -7.98 -18.24
C ARG A 4 12.16 -7.06 -19.09
N LEU A 5 13.44 -6.95 -18.74
CA LEU A 5 14.40 -6.09 -19.46
C LEU A 5 15.45 -6.88 -20.27
N ASN A 6 15.33 -8.21 -20.36
CA ASN A 6 16.35 -9.06 -20.97
C ASN A 6 15.76 -10.19 -21.83
N GLY A 7 16.54 -10.61 -22.83
CA GLY A 7 16.28 -11.82 -23.62
C GLY A 7 14.97 -11.81 -24.41
N LYS A 8 14.46 -13.01 -24.71
CA LYS A 8 13.14 -13.19 -25.34
C LYS A 8 12.04 -12.82 -24.32
N GLY A 9 11.10 -11.97 -24.75
CA GLY A 9 10.08 -11.36 -23.89
C GLY A 9 10.47 -10.00 -23.31
N LEU A 10 11.43 -9.29 -23.92
CA LEU A 10 11.74 -7.90 -23.56
C LEU A 10 10.46 -7.06 -23.53
N CYS A 11 10.29 -6.26 -22.47
CA CYS A 11 9.11 -5.45 -22.17
C CYS A 11 7.85 -6.22 -21.74
N ASP A 12 7.91 -7.54 -21.55
CA ASP A 12 6.76 -8.29 -21.02
C ASP A 12 6.46 -7.87 -19.57
N VAL A 13 5.19 -7.56 -19.30
CA VAL A 13 4.69 -7.27 -17.96
C VAL A 13 4.36 -8.57 -17.24
N GLN A 14 5.00 -8.79 -16.10
CA GLN A 14 4.76 -9.91 -15.19
C GLN A 14 3.84 -9.47 -14.06
N ASP A 15 2.69 -10.13 -13.94
CA ASP A 15 1.67 -9.86 -12.94
C ASP A 15 1.15 -11.14 -12.27
N PHE A 16 1.75 -11.50 -11.14
CA PHE A 16 1.36 -12.70 -10.39
C PHE A 16 0.17 -12.49 -9.45
N TYR A 17 -0.18 -11.24 -9.15
CA TYR A 17 -1.14 -10.89 -8.09
C TYR A 17 -2.36 -10.13 -8.60
N GLY A 18 -2.47 -9.93 -9.92
CA GLY A 18 -3.57 -9.18 -10.52
C GLY A 18 -3.47 -7.67 -10.32
N GLY A 19 -2.26 -7.14 -10.17
CA GLY A 19 -2.03 -5.70 -9.99
C GLY A 19 -2.55 -4.86 -11.17
N GLN A 20 -2.56 -5.38 -12.40
CA GLN A 20 -3.18 -4.69 -13.53
C GLN A 20 -4.69 -4.55 -13.36
N ARG A 21 -5.36 -5.57 -12.80
CA ARG A 21 -6.79 -5.52 -12.49
C ARG A 21 -7.05 -4.48 -11.40
N ASP A 22 -6.29 -4.53 -10.30
CA ASP A 22 -6.43 -3.57 -9.20
C ASP A 22 -6.17 -2.12 -9.67
N LEU A 23 -5.24 -1.89 -10.60
CA LEU A 23 -5.03 -0.58 -11.24
C LEU A 23 -6.25 -0.12 -12.04
N ASN A 24 -6.83 -1.01 -12.84
CA ASN A 24 -8.02 -0.69 -13.65
C ASN A 24 -9.25 -0.44 -12.77
N GLU A 25 -9.41 -1.21 -11.70
CA GLU A 25 -10.52 -1.07 -10.73
C GLU A 25 -10.27 0.05 -9.70
N LYS A 26 -9.08 0.66 -9.69
CA LYS A 26 -8.64 1.67 -8.73
C LYS A 26 -8.73 1.18 -7.28
N VAL A 27 -8.28 -0.06 -7.04
CA VAL A 27 -8.31 -0.72 -5.73
C VAL A 27 -6.90 -0.78 -5.14
N ILE A 28 -6.77 -0.45 -3.85
CA ILE A 28 -5.55 -0.73 -3.08
C ILE A 28 -5.74 -2.02 -2.30
N ARG A 29 -4.92 -3.02 -2.65
CA ARG A 29 -4.96 -4.36 -2.06
C ARG A 29 -3.59 -4.77 -1.54
N VAL A 30 -3.56 -5.31 -0.32
CA VAL A 30 -2.35 -5.96 0.20
C VAL A 30 -2.18 -7.37 -0.37
N LEU A 31 -0.93 -7.81 -0.53
CA LEU A 31 -0.63 -9.12 -1.10
C LEU A 31 -0.96 -10.29 -0.15
N HIS A 32 -0.93 -10.06 1.17
CA HIS A 32 -1.22 -11.07 2.18
C HIS A 32 -1.63 -10.43 3.52
N GLY A 33 -2.30 -11.21 4.39
CA GLY A 33 -2.89 -10.72 5.64
C GLY A 33 -1.89 -10.19 6.67
N LEU A 34 -0.62 -10.61 6.61
CA LEU A 34 0.42 -10.15 7.53
C LEU A 34 1.08 -8.83 7.11
N SER A 35 0.71 -8.27 5.95
CA SER A 35 1.44 -7.15 5.33
C SER A 35 1.58 -5.94 6.26
N PHE A 36 0.54 -5.58 7.00
CA PHE A 36 0.58 -4.46 7.94
C PHE A 36 1.21 -4.80 9.30
N ILE A 37 1.30 -6.07 9.66
CA ILE A 37 1.98 -6.52 10.90
C ILE A 37 3.49 -6.46 10.70
N GLU A 38 3.98 -6.92 9.54
CA GLU A 38 5.39 -6.83 9.16
C GLU A 38 5.88 -5.39 9.09
N ASP A 39 5.04 -4.50 8.55
CA ASP A 39 5.38 -3.09 8.43
C ASP A 39 4.13 -2.20 8.58
N PRO A 40 3.87 -1.68 9.80
CA PRO A 40 2.74 -0.81 10.06
C PRO A 40 2.77 0.51 9.27
N THR A 41 3.93 0.95 8.75
CA THR A 41 4.02 2.16 7.91
C THR A 41 3.20 2.06 6.62
N ARG A 42 2.97 0.83 6.13
CA ARG A 42 2.18 0.56 4.93
C ARG A 42 0.73 1.05 5.05
N VAL A 43 0.20 1.21 6.27
CA VAL A 43 -1.14 1.78 6.47
C VAL A 43 -1.19 3.24 6.02
N PHE A 44 -0.23 4.06 6.46
CA PHE A 44 -0.13 5.46 6.04
C PHE A 44 0.05 5.57 4.53
N ARG A 45 0.88 4.69 3.96
CA ARG A 45 1.10 4.63 2.50
C ARG A 45 -0.16 4.25 1.74
N ALA A 46 -0.94 3.31 2.25
CA ALA A 46 -2.20 2.90 1.63
C ALA A 46 -3.20 4.05 1.60
N ILE A 47 -3.40 4.76 2.73
CA ILE A 47 -4.26 5.95 2.80
C ILE A 47 -3.73 7.05 1.87
N ARG A 48 -2.42 7.29 1.87
CA ARG A 48 -1.80 8.28 1.00
C ARG A 48 -2.03 7.99 -0.48
N PHE A 49 -1.91 6.73 -0.89
CA PHE A 49 -2.17 6.32 -2.27
C PHE A 49 -3.67 6.37 -2.61
N GLU A 50 -4.55 6.12 -1.65
CA GLU A 50 -6.00 6.24 -1.81
C GLU A 50 -6.34 7.68 -2.23
N THR A 51 -5.91 8.65 -1.43
CA THR A 51 -6.12 10.08 -1.70
C THR A 51 -5.42 10.54 -2.97
N ARG A 52 -4.13 10.22 -3.11
CA ARG A 52 -3.31 10.70 -4.23
C ARG A 52 -3.81 10.27 -5.60
N PHE A 53 -4.30 9.03 -5.72
CA PHE A 53 -4.70 8.47 -7.01
C PHE A 53 -6.23 8.41 -7.18
N GLY A 54 -7.01 8.78 -6.17
CA GLY A 54 -8.46 8.60 -6.15
C GLY A 54 -8.84 7.12 -6.24
N PHE A 55 -8.07 6.28 -5.54
CA PHE A 55 -8.32 4.84 -5.42
C PHE A 55 -9.22 4.61 -4.21
N HIS A 56 -9.59 3.35 -3.97
CA HIS A 56 -10.28 2.95 -2.75
C HIS A 56 -9.63 1.72 -2.13
N LEU A 57 -9.65 1.63 -0.80
CA LEU A 57 -9.18 0.43 -0.10
C LEU A 57 -10.10 -0.77 -0.39
N GLY A 58 -9.51 -1.89 -0.78
CA GLY A 58 -10.25 -3.15 -0.88
C GLY A 58 -10.79 -3.58 0.49
N LYS A 59 -11.96 -4.25 0.53
CA LYS A 59 -12.65 -4.64 1.78
C LYS A 59 -11.74 -5.34 2.78
N ASP A 60 -10.97 -6.34 2.33
CA ASP A 60 -10.05 -7.08 3.19
C ASP A 60 -8.89 -6.20 3.68
N THR A 61 -8.42 -5.28 2.82
CA THR A 61 -7.34 -4.35 3.18
C THR A 61 -7.78 -3.39 4.27
N ALA A 62 -8.98 -2.82 4.15
CA ALA A 62 -9.59 -1.98 5.18
C ALA A 62 -9.81 -2.76 6.50
N ALA A 63 -10.28 -4.01 6.42
CA ALA A 63 -10.47 -4.87 7.59
C ALA A 63 -9.13 -5.15 8.31
N LEU A 64 -8.07 -5.42 7.56
CA LEU A 64 -6.72 -5.63 8.11
C LEU A 64 -6.17 -4.37 8.77
N ILE A 65 -6.34 -3.20 8.15
CA ILE A 65 -5.96 -1.90 8.75
C ILE A 65 -6.68 -1.73 10.09
N ALA A 66 -7.99 -1.93 10.14
CA ALA A 66 -8.77 -1.82 11.37
C ALA A 66 -8.29 -2.80 12.45
N GLY A 67 -7.87 -4.02 12.07
CA GLY A 67 -7.26 -4.99 12.97
C GLY A 67 -5.95 -4.48 13.58
N VAL A 68 -5.04 -3.96 12.76
CA VAL A 68 -3.74 -3.43 13.20
C VAL A 68 -3.88 -2.22 14.11
N VAL A 69 -4.86 -1.34 13.84
CA VAL A 69 -5.20 -0.21 14.74
C VAL A 69 -5.64 -0.72 16.11
N LYS A 70 -6.52 -1.71 16.16
CA LYS A 70 -6.98 -2.31 17.44
C LYS A 70 -5.84 -2.98 18.22
N MET A 71 -4.86 -3.56 17.52
CA MET A 71 -3.68 -4.18 18.14
C MET A 71 -2.63 -3.16 18.60
N ASN A 72 -2.84 -1.87 18.34
CA ASN A 72 -1.96 -0.78 18.73
C ASN A 72 -0.51 -0.94 18.21
N LEU A 73 -0.36 -1.53 17.03
CA LEU A 73 0.95 -1.90 16.47
C LEU A 73 1.79 -0.69 16.04
N PHE A 74 1.19 0.48 15.89
CA PHE A 74 1.89 1.71 15.52
C PHE A 74 2.91 2.17 16.58
N HIS A 75 2.72 1.81 17.86
CA HIS A 75 3.72 2.09 18.90
C HIS A 75 5.06 1.36 18.70
N ARG A 76 5.09 0.33 17.84
CA ARG A 76 6.34 -0.37 17.48
C ARG A 76 7.15 0.40 16.44
N LEU A 77 6.57 1.40 15.78
CA LEU A 77 7.29 2.24 14.84
C LEU A 77 8.20 3.21 15.61
N SER A 78 9.43 3.38 15.14
CA SER A 78 10.26 4.46 15.63
C SER A 78 9.63 5.81 15.29
N GLY A 79 9.80 6.80 16.17
CA GLY A 79 9.25 8.14 15.95
C GLY A 79 9.71 8.77 14.62
N HIS A 80 10.94 8.48 14.20
CA HIS A 80 11.45 8.92 12.90
C HIS A 80 10.64 8.35 11.72
N ARG A 81 10.38 7.03 11.69
CA ARG A 81 9.60 6.40 10.61
C ARG A 81 8.16 6.91 10.57
N LEU A 82 7.55 7.11 11.74
CA LEU A 82 6.21 7.69 11.83
C LEU A 82 6.20 9.13 11.27
N LEU A 83 7.17 9.96 11.67
CA LEU A 83 7.28 11.33 11.20
C LEU A 83 7.45 11.43 9.69
N GLU A 84 8.28 10.57 9.08
CA GLU A 84 8.48 10.58 7.63
C GLU A 84 7.18 10.25 6.88
N GLU A 85 6.39 9.26 7.34
CA GLU A 85 5.09 8.96 6.73
C GLU A 85 4.09 10.11 6.90
N LEU A 86 4.06 10.76 8.07
CA LEU A 86 3.20 11.92 8.30
C LEU A 86 3.57 13.11 7.41
N LYS A 87 4.86 13.41 7.25
CA LYS A 87 5.32 14.47 6.34
C LYS A 87 4.87 14.20 4.90
N LEU A 88 4.99 12.95 4.45
CA LEU A 88 4.56 12.55 3.11
C LEU A 88 3.06 12.67 2.94
N LEU A 89 2.28 12.29 3.96
CA LEU A 89 0.82 12.40 3.94
C LEU A 89 0.39 13.87 3.84
N PHE A 90 0.93 14.75 4.69
CA PHE A 90 0.61 16.18 4.69
C PHE A 90 1.16 16.94 3.47
N SER A 91 2.05 16.33 2.69
CA SER A 91 2.55 16.92 1.43
C SER A 91 1.67 16.61 0.21
N GLU A 92 0.66 15.75 0.35
CA GLU A 92 -0.27 15.49 -0.74
C GLU A 92 -1.18 16.71 -1.00
N ARG A 93 -1.81 16.75 -2.18
CA ARG A 93 -2.62 17.90 -2.61
C ARG A 93 -3.84 18.13 -1.72
N GLU A 94 -4.41 17.05 -1.21
CA GLU A 94 -5.52 17.02 -0.26
C GLU A 94 -5.04 16.29 1.00
N PRO A 95 -4.52 17.01 1.99
CA PRO A 95 -3.96 16.42 3.21
C PRO A 95 -5.02 15.97 4.22
#